data_AF-A0A5R8MPH8-F1
#
_entry.id   AF-A0A5R8MPH8-F1
#
_cell.length_a   1.000
_cell.length_b   1.000
_cell.length_c   1.000
_cell.angle_alpha   90.00
_cell.angle_beta   90.00
_cell.angle_gamma   90.00
#
_symmetry.space_group_name_H-M   'P 1'
#
loop_
_entity.id
_entity.type
_entity.pdbx_description
1 polymer ?
#
loop_
_entity_poly.entity_id
_entity_poly.type
_entity_poly.pdbx_seq_one_letter_code
_entity_poly.pdbx_strand_id
1 'polypeptide(L)'
;MKVPGSRMPGLRGWKAESLPGVTAVARIDRRTKRLTKRLQPGEIAIIDHVDVDRVSAEALVACGAAAVVNTAAGISGRYPNLGPQILLEAGVPFIDNANRELFERIKDGDVVRVCDGVVYLDDDIVGKGDEQSIETVEAAMAEARAGLAVQIEAFAVNTMEYVRGEGRLLIEGVGVPEIRTSMEGRHVLIVVRGYHYKEDIATLRPYIREYRPVLVGVDGGADALLDAGYQPDVIVGDFDSVSTKALTCGAELVVHAYRDGRAPGLERVHQLGREAVIFPATGTSEDIAMLLADDKGAELIVAVGTHGTLEEFLDKGRPGMASTFLTRLIIGSKLIDAKGVSRLYRSRITTPQLLLLVITALITMGVALSLSPIGQTWLNGLQDAWNAFIFWLVGLFS
;
A
#
# COMPACT_ATOMS: atom_id res chain seq x y z
N MET A 1 -28.74 -78.66 26.74
CA MET A 1 -28.29 -77.97 27.97
C MET A 1 -27.74 -76.61 27.57
N LYS A 2 -28.51 -75.52 27.76
CA LYS A 2 -28.02 -74.13 27.71
C LYS A 2 -27.43 -73.81 29.08
N VAL A 3 -26.25 -73.17 29.17
CA VAL A 3 -25.92 -71.85 29.81
C VAL A 3 -24.42 -71.51 29.48
N PRO A 4 -23.83 -70.33 29.75
CA PRO A 4 -23.42 -69.35 28.73
C PRO A 4 -21.98 -68.78 28.91
N GLY A 5 -21.62 -67.75 28.13
CA GLY A 5 -20.55 -66.79 28.46
C GLY A 5 -19.75 -66.39 27.23
N SER A 6 -19.38 -65.15 26.96
CA SER A 6 -19.47 -63.86 27.66
C SER A 6 -19.23 -62.81 26.57
N ARG A 7 -20.09 -61.79 26.46
CA ARG A 7 -19.77 -60.57 25.71
C ARG A 7 -18.77 -59.78 26.55
N MET A 8 -17.58 -59.52 26.02
CA MET A 8 -16.72 -58.46 26.55
C MET A 8 -16.88 -57.19 25.69
N PRO A 9 -17.25 -56.04 26.30
CA PRO A 9 -17.27 -54.74 25.65
C PRO A 9 -15.83 -54.20 25.50
N GLY A 10 -15.68 -53.28 24.54
CA GLY A 10 -14.41 -52.76 24.06
C GLY A 10 -13.54 -52.05 25.09
N LEU A 11 -12.30 -51.80 24.65
CA LEU A 11 -11.23 -50.98 25.23
C LEU A 11 -10.08 -51.14 24.21
N ARG A 12 -9.43 -50.12 23.65
CA ARG A 12 -9.04 -48.82 24.18
C ARG A 12 -8.88 -47.84 23.02
N GLY A 13 -9.57 -46.71 23.08
CA GLY A 13 -9.05 -45.50 22.46
C GLY A 13 -7.74 -45.17 23.16
N TRP A 14 -6.65 -45.10 22.41
CA TRP A 14 -5.36 -44.67 22.91
C TRP A 14 -5.51 -43.19 23.26
N LYS A 15 -5.75 -42.90 24.54
CA LYS A 15 -5.49 -41.58 25.11
C LYS A 15 -3.97 -41.42 25.02
N ALA A 16 -3.49 -40.67 24.03
CA ALA A 16 -2.17 -40.09 24.10
C ALA A 16 -2.14 -39.29 25.41
N GLU A 17 -1.35 -39.75 26.37
CA GLU A 17 -0.93 -38.93 27.50
C GLU A 17 -0.41 -37.62 26.93
N SER A 18 -0.84 -36.50 27.53
CA SER A 18 -0.49 -35.16 27.07
C SER A 18 1.02 -34.95 27.23
N LEU A 19 1.78 -35.34 26.21
CA LEU A 19 3.19 -34.99 26.08
C LEU A 19 3.31 -33.47 26.21
N PRO A 20 4.35 -32.97 26.89
CA PRO A 20 4.54 -31.54 27.07
C PRO A 20 4.67 -30.83 25.71
N GLY A 21 4.30 -29.55 25.72
CA GLY A 21 4.30 -28.68 24.55
C GLY A 21 2.91 -28.42 23.95
N VAL A 22 2.89 -27.63 22.88
CA VAL A 22 1.68 -27.26 22.14
C VAL A 22 1.50 -28.25 20.99
N THR A 23 0.40 -29.01 20.99
CA THR A 23 0.03 -29.91 19.89
C THR A 23 -1.18 -29.35 19.17
N ALA A 24 -1.03 -29.00 17.90
CA ALA A 24 -2.12 -28.49 17.08
C ALA A 24 -1.85 -28.69 15.59
N VAL A 25 -2.86 -28.36 14.79
CA VAL A 25 -2.73 -28.35 13.33
C VAL A 25 -1.77 -27.24 12.92
N ALA A 26 -0.79 -27.57 12.07
CA ALA A 26 0.12 -26.64 11.45
C ALA A 26 -0.51 -25.99 10.22
N ARG A 27 -0.33 -24.67 10.12
CA ARG A 27 -0.47 -23.92 8.87
C ARG A 27 0.91 -23.45 8.46
N ILE A 28 1.25 -23.65 7.21
CA ILE A 28 2.60 -23.37 6.71
C ILE A 28 2.52 -22.51 5.44
N ASP A 29 3.26 -21.41 5.43
CA ASP A 29 3.43 -20.56 4.25
C ASP A 29 4.68 -19.70 4.42
N ARG A 30 5.45 -19.51 3.34
CA ARG A 30 6.60 -18.60 3.35
C ARG A 30 6.18 -17.14 3.43
N ARG A 31 4.90 -16.83 3.17
CA ARG A 31 4.36 -15.47 3.29
C ARG A 31 3.36 -15.43 4.43
N THR A 32 3.75 -14.83 5.55
CA THR A 32 2.92 -14.64 6.75
C THR A 32 1.55 -14.05 6.44
N LYS A 33 1.47 -13.06 5.54
CA LYS A 33 0.21 -12.45 5.08
C LYS A 33 -0.75 -13.43 4.38
N ARG A 34 -0.25 -14.48 3.73
CA ARG A 34 -1.08 -15.53 3.12
C ARG A 34 -1.53 -16.53 4.17
N LEU A 35 -0.63 -16.89 5.09
CA LEU A 35 -0.91 -17.77 6.21
C LEU A 35 -2.03 -17.24 7.11
N THR A 36 -1.97 -15.97 7.52
CA THR A 36 -2.97 -15.36 8.42
C THR A 36 -4.39 -15.31 7.83
N LYS A 37 -4.56 -15.48 6.51
CA LYS A 37 -5.89 -15.62 5.89
C LYS A 37 -6.52 -17.00 6.09
N ARG A 38 -5.71 -18.00 6.44
CA ARG A 38 -6.08 -19.42 6.55
C ARG A 38 -5.87 -19.99 7.96
N LEU A 39 -5.11 -19.28 8.79
CA LEU A 39 -4.84 -19.64 10.18
C LEU A 39 -6.11 -19.54 11.03
N GLN A 40 -6.43 -20.61 11.73
CA GLN A 40 -7.55 -20.67 12.66
C GLN A 40 -7.06 -20.56 14.12
N PRO A 41 -7.92 -20.09 15.05
CA PRO A 41 -7.58 -20.05 16.46
C PRO A 41 -7.18 -21.42 16.99
N GLY A 42 -6.07 -21.48 17.74
CA GLY A 42 -5.52 -22.70 18.31
C GLY A 42 -4.57 -23.46 17.38
N GLU A 43 -4.34 -23.00 16.15
CA GLU A 43 -3.38 -23.63 15.21
C GLU A 43 -1.95 -23.11 15.39
N ILE A 44 -0.96 -23.89 14.95
CA ILE A 44 0.46 -23.51 14.96
C ILE A 44 0.81 -22.88 13.61
N ALA A 45 1.40 -21.68 13.64
CA ALA A 45 1.86 -21.00 12.43
C ALA A 45 3.33 -21.31 12.16
N ILE A 46 3.63 -21.88 11.00
CA ILE A 46 5.01 -22.10 10.51
C ILE A 46 5.29 -21.11 9.38
N ILE A 47 6.24 -20.20 9.62
CA ILE A 47 6.54 -19.06 8.75
C ILE A 47 8.02 -19.03 8.36
N ASP A 48 8.33 -18.31 7.27
CA ASP A 48 9.69 -17.96 6.85
C ASP A 48 9.77 -16.45 6.71
N HIS A 49 9.90 -15.74 7.83
CA HIS A 49 9.79 -14.29 7.90
C HIS A 49 10.98 -13.69 8.63
N VAL A 50 11.89 -13.08 7.87
CA VAL A 50 12.98 -12.27 8.42
C VAL A 50 12.38 -10.98 9.01
N ASP A 51 12.88 -10.56 10.18
CA ASP A 51 12.47 -9.31 10.84
C ASP A 51 10.94 -9.20 11.02
N VAL A 52 10.35 -10.14 11.76
CA VAL A 52 8.90 -10.18 12.01
C VAL A 52 8.42 -8.82 12.51
N ASP A 53 7.65 -8.11 11.69
CA ASP A 53 7.17 -6.77 12.00
C ASP A 53 5.96 -6.78 12.95
N ARG A 54 5.62 -5.60 13.48
CA ARG A 54 4.45 -5.42 14.34
C ARG A 54 3.16 -5.90 13.68
N VAL A 55 2.94 -5.55 12.42
CA VAL A 55 1.68 -5.85 11.70
C VAL A 55 1.48 -7.35 11.55
N SER A 56 2.55 -8.09 11.25
CA SER A 56 2.53 -9.54 11.08
C SER A 56 2.36 -10.25 12.41
N ALA A 57 3.03 -9.79 13.47
CA ALA A 57 2.86 -10.32 14.81
C ALA A 57 1.43 -10.09 15.32
N GLU A 58 0.90 -8.87 15.23
CA GLU A 58 -0.47 -8.54 15.60
C GLU A 58 -1.50 -9.37 14.81
N ALA A 59 -1.26 -9.62 13.52
CA ALA A 59 -2.12 -10.47 12.71
C ALA A 59 -2.10 -11.94 13.18
N LEU A 60 -0.93 -12.49 13.54
CA LEU A 60 -0.80 -13.84 14.08
C LEU A 60 -1.50 -13.97 15.45
N VAL A 61 -1.34 -12.97 16.31
CA VAL A 61 -2.03 -12.90 17.62
C VAL A 61 -3.55 -12.78 17.42
N ALA A 62 -4.00 -11.92 16.52
CA ALA A 62 -5.43 -11.73 16.25
C ALA A 62 -6.11 -12.99 15.68
N CYS A 63 -5.38 -13.81 14.92
CA CYS A 63 -5.84 -15.12 14.48
C CYS A 63 -5.91 -16.16 15.62
N GLY A 64 -5.31 -15.89 16.78
CA GLY A 64 -5.26 -16.80 17.92
C GLY A 64 -4.28 -17.96 17.72
N ALA A 65 -3.11 -17.69 17.11
CA ALA A 65 -2.06 -18.69 16.95
C ALA A 65 -1.69 -19.33 18.30
N ALA A 66 -1.63 -20.66 18.37
CA ALA A 66 -1.24 -21.38 19.58
C ALA A 66 0.28 -21.39 19.81
N ALA A 67 1.05 -21.34 18.73
CA ALA A 67 2.50 -21.09 18.74
C ALA A 67 2.91 -20.62 17.33
N VAL A 68 4.07 -19.96 17.24
CA VAL A 68 4.68 -19.52 15.99
C VAL A 68 6.08 -20.12 15.87
N VAL A 69 6.35 -20.81 14.77
CA VAL A 69 7.66 -21.36 14.42
C VAL A 69 8.16 -20.63 13.18
N ASN A 70 9.25 -19.89 13.30
CA ASN A 70 9.86 -19.14 12.22
C ASN A 70 11.16 -19.81 11.77
N THR A 71 11.30 -20.07 10.46
CA THR A 71 12.54 -20.64 9.89
C THR A 71 13.58 -19.60 9.51
N ALA A 72 13.24 -18.31 9.67
CA ALA A 72 14.12 -17.18 9.47
C ALA A 72 14.49 -16.56 10.82
N ALA A 73 15.38 -15.55 10.80
CA ALA A 73 15.67 -14.74 11.98
C ALA A 73 14.57 -13.70 12.18
N GLY A 74 13.80 -13.84 13.25
CA GLY A 74 12.76 -12.91 13.67
C GLY A 74 13.30 -11.56 14.07
N ILE A 75 14.56 -11.49 14.53
CA ILE A 75 15.36 -10.27 14.69
C ILE A 75 16.71 -10.50 14.01
N SER A 76 16.93 -9.89 12.84
CA SER A 76 18.16 -10.10 12.05
C SER A 76 19.39 -9.37 12.60
N GLY A 77 19.20 -8.45 13.56
CA GLY A 77 20.26 -7.56 14.04
C GLY A 77 20.47 -6.30 13.18
N ARG A 78 19.74 -6.14 12.06
CA ARG A 78 19.84 -4.94 11.21
C ARG A 78 19.27 -3.70 11.90
N TYR A 79 18.12 -3.85 12.54
CA TYR A 79 17.41 -2.80 13.27
C TYR A 79 16.46 -3.43 14.29
N PRO A 80 16.09 -2.72 15.36
CA PRO A 80 15.14 -3.25 16.33
C PRO A 80 13.73 -3.31 15.75
N ASN A 81 13.07 -4.46 15.85
CA ASN A 81 11.67 -4.69 15.47
C ASN A 81 10.87 -5.26 16.66
N LEU A 82 9.56 -4.99 16.70
CA LEU A 82 8.69 -5.31 17.84
C LEU A 82 7.95 -6.65 17.72
N GLY A 83 7.98 -7.32 16.57
CA GLY A 83 7.12 -8.48 16.32
C GLY A 83 7.32 -9.64 17.29
N PRO A 84 8.56 -10.11 17.54
CA PRO A 84 8.82 -11.16 18.52
C PRO A 84 8.35 -10.80 19.93
N GLN A 85 8.54 -9.54 20.36
CA GLN A 85 8.07 -9.06 21.66
C GLN A 85 6.53 -9.12 21.77
N ILE A 86 5.82 -8.70 20.73
CA ILE A 86 4.34 -8.72 20.68
C ILE A 86 3.81 -10.15 20.79
N LEU A 87 4.45 -11.13 20.13
CA LEU A 87 4.05 -12.54 20.23
C LEU A 87 4.18 -13.05 21.67
N LEU A 88 5.31 -12.78 22.32
CA LEU A 88 5.57 -13.23 23.69
C LEU A 88 4.66 -12.55 24.71
N GLU A 89 4.44 -11.24 24.61
CA GLU A 89 3.54 -10.49 25.49
C GLU A 89 2.08 -10.96 25.37
N ALA A 90 1.68 -11.42 24.18
CA ALA A 90 0.37 -12.03 23.95
C ALA A 90 0.28 -13.49 24.45
N GLY A 91 1.36 -14.05 25.00
CA GLY A 91 1.44 -15.42 25.47
C GLY A 91 1.52 -16.46 24.36
N VAL A 92 1.93 -16.07 23.15
CA VAL A 92 2.13 -16.96 22.01
C VAL A 92 3.60 -17.43 22.00
N PRO A 93 3.89 -18.71 22.24
CA PRO A 93 5.26 -19.23 22.17
C PRO A 93 5.87 -18.97 20.78
N PHE A 94 7.09 -18.45 20.77
CA PHE A 94 7.80 -18.09 19.55
C PHE A 94 9.12 -18.87 19.46
N ILE A 95 9.23 -19.72 18.43
CA ILE A 95 10.42 -20.51 18.14
C ILE A 95 11.03 -19.90 16.88
N ASP A 96 12.23 -19.36 17.00
CA ASP A 96 12.91 -18.64 15.93
C ASP A 96 14.06 -19.46 15.34
N ASN A 97 14.60 -19.04 14.18
CA ASN A 97 15.73 -19.72 13.52
C ASN A 97 15.54 -21.23 13.33
N ALA A 98 14.31 -21.69 13.16
CA ALA A 98 14.05 -23.10 12.93
C ALA A 98 14.64 -23.55 11.58
N ASN A 99 15.05 -24.82 11.49
CA ASN A 99 15.58 -25.36 10.24
C ASN A 99 14.58 -25.24 9.08
N ARG A 100 15.04 -24.73 7.93
CA ARG A 100 14.21 -24.53 6.73
C ARG A 100 13.61 -25.81 6.15
N GLU A 101 14.18 -26.97 6.49
CA GLU A 101 13.69 -28.31 6.14
C GLU A 101 12.26 -28.57 6.62
N LEU A 102 11.75 -27.79 7.60
CA LEU A 102 10.34 -27.83 8.01
C LEU A 102 9.37 -27.68 6.82
N PHE A 103 9.71 -26.84 5.83
CA PHE A 103 8.87 -26.65 4.63
C PHE A 103 8.85 -27.84 3.67
N GLU A 104 9.80 -28.76 3.80
CA GLU A 104 9.87 -29.98 2.99
C GLU A 104 9.19 -31.16 3.70
N ARG A 105 9.26 -31.18 5.05
CA ARG A 105 8.80 -32.29 5.88
C ARG A 105 7.36 -32.15 6.39
N ILE A 106 6.88 -30.91 6.60
CA ILE A 106 5.54 -30.64 7.12
C ILE A 106 4.64 -30.13 5.98
N LYS A 107 3.44 -30.69 5.87
CA LYS A 107 2.39 -30.22 4.97
C LYS A 107 1.39 -29.36 5.73
N ASP A 108 0.75 -28.46 4.99
CA ASP A 108 -0.33 -27.64 5.54
C ASP A 108 -1.51 -28.54 5.96
N GLY A 109 -1.90 -28.45 7.24
CA GLY A 109 -2.93 -29.32 7.82
C GLY A 109 -2.40 -30.48 8.67
N ASP A 110 -1.09 -30.72 8.68
CA ASP A 110 -0.50 -31.74 9.54
C ASP A 110 -0.64 -31.38 11.02
N VAL A 111 -0.78 -32.37 11.90
CA VAL A 111 -0.77 -32.15 13.35
C VAL A 111 0.66 -32.23 13.85
N VAL A 112 1.17 -31.13 14.40
CA VAL A 112 2.53 -31.06 14.91
C VAL A 112 2.51 -30.74 16.40
N ARG A 113 3.57 -31.18 17.09
CA ARG A 113 3.82 -30.83 18.48
C ARG A 113 5.08 -29.98 18.57
N VAL A 114 5.00 -28.86 19.28
CA VAL A 114 6.13 -27.97 19.54
C VAL A 114 6.42 -27.97 21.03
N CYS A 115 7.64 -28.34 21.42
CA CYS A 115 8.07 -28.42 22.81
C CYS A 115 9.56 -28.07 22.91
N ASP A 116 9.91 -27.12 23.78
CA ASP A 116 11.30 -26.72 24.07
C ASP A 116 12.12 -26.41 22.80
N GLY A 117 11.53 -25.68 21.86
CA GLY A 117 12.14 -25.34 20.56
C GLY A 117 12.21 -26.49 19.55
N VAL A 118 11.71 -27.69 19.86
CA VAL A 118 11.70 -28.84 18.95
C VAL A 118 10.31 -29.06 18.36
N VAL A 119 10.26 -29.29 17.04
CA VAL A 119 9.04 -29.59 16.28
C VAL A 119 8.99 -31.07 15.97
N TYR A 120 7.87 -31.71 16.34
CA TYR A 120 7.59 -33.12 16.13
C TYR A 120 6.41 -33.28 15.16
N LEU A 121 6.54 -34.21 14.22
CA LEU A 121 5.43 -34.74 13.44
C LEU A 121 5.26 -36.20 13.87
N ASP A 122 4.11 -36.52 14.46
CA ASP A 122 3.93 -37.75 15.24
C ASP A 122 5.01 -37.86 16.33
N ASP A 123 5.89 -38.87 16.25
CA ASP A 123 7.00 -39.11 17.17
C ASP A 123 8.37 -38.70 16.59
N ASP A 124 8.43 -38.27 15.33
CA ASP A 124 9.67 -37.93 14.64
C ASP A 124 10.02 -36.45 14.80
N ILE A 125 11.28 -36.17 15.14
CA ILE A 125 11.81 -34.79 15.12
C ILE A 125 11.90 -34.33 13.66
N VAL A 126 11.09 -33.33 13.32
CA VAL A 126 11.06 -32.70 11.99
C VAL A 126 11.87 -31.42 11.93
N GLY A 127 12.05 -30.76 13.06
CA GLY A 127 12.89 -29.59 13.13
C GLY A 127 13.20 -29.12 14.54
N LYS A 128 14.08 -28.13 14.60
CA LYS A 128 14.52 -27.47 15.83
C LYS A 128 14.79 -26.00 15.53
N GLY A 129 14.39 -25.14 16.45
CA GLY A 129 14.76 -23.72 16.50
C GLY A 129 15.07 -23.28 17.93
N ASP A 130 15.22 -21.98 18.09
CA ASP A 130 15.54 -21.31 19.33
C ASP A 130 14.25 -20.78 19.97
N GLU A 131 13.85 -21.35 21.09
CA GLU A 131 12.72 -20.82 21.86
C GLU A 131 13.07 -19.45 22.43
N GLN A 132 12.26 -18.45 22.09
CA GLN A 132 12.48 -17.07 22.49
C GLN A 132 11.80 -16.77 23.82
N SER A 133 12.51 -16.03 24.68
CA SER A 133 11.98 -15.43 25.89
C SER A 133 12.01 -13.90 25.78
N ILE A 134 11.37 -13.21 26.73
CA ILE A 134 11.41 -11.74 26.76
C ILE A 134 12.87 -11.27 26.87
N GLU A 135 13.68 -11.96 27.66
CA GLU A 135 15.10 -11.63 27.86
C GLU A 135 15.93 -11.86 26.59
N THR A 136 15.70 -12.95 25.84
CA THR A 136 16.42 -13.18 24.57
C THR A 136 16.05 -12.15 23.52
N VAL A 137 14.76 -11.79 23.43
CA VAL A 137 14.26 -10.74 22.54
C VAL A 137 14.83 -9.38 22.91
N GLU A 138 14.85 -9.01 24.19
CA GLU A 138 15.43 -7.73 24.64
C GLU A 138 16.94 -7.64 24.33
N ALA A 139 17.68 -8.72 24.52
CA ALA A 139 19.11 -8.79 24.17
C ALA A 139 19.32 -8.63 22.66
N ALA A 140 18.56 -9.35 21.84
CA ALA A 140 18.61 -9.24 20.39
C ALA A 140 18.21 -7.83 19.90
N MET A 141 17.22 -7.19 20.51
CA MET A 141 16.85 -5.80 20.23
C MET A 141 17.97 -4.82 20.62
N ALA A 142 18.70 -5.06 21.71
CA ALA A 142 19.83 -4.24 22.10
C ALA A 142 20.99 -4.36 21.09
N GLU A 143 21.29 -5.57 20.63
CA GLU A 143 22.27 -5.80 19.56
C GLU A 143 21.83 -5.14 18.25
N ALA A 144 20.55 -5.27 17.87
CA ALA A 144 20.01 -4.66 16.67
C ALA A 144 20.05 -3.11 16.71
N ARG A 145 19.95 -2.49 17.89
CA ARG A 145 20.18 -1.04 18.06
C ARG A 145 21.63 -0.64 17.78
N ALA A 146 22.60 -1.50 18.12
CA ALA A 146 23.99 -1.27 17.74
C ALA A 146 24.19 -1.45 16.22
N GLY A 147 23.53 -2.45 15.62
CA GLY A 147 23.51 -2.66 14.17
C GLY A 147 22.93 -1.49 13.38
N LEU A 148 21.92 -0.80 13.94
CA LEU A 148 21.31 0.39 13.32
C LEU A 148 22.34 1.49 13.04
N ALA A 149 23.32 1.72 13.91
CA ALA A 149 24.35 2.73 13.69
C ALA A 149 25.17 2.43 12.42
N VAL A 150 25.53 1.16 12.22
CA VAL A 150 26.23 0.69 11.01
C VAL A 150 25.36 0.86 9.77
N GLN A 151 24.05 0.60 9.86
CA GLN A 151 23.12 0.82 8.74
C GLN A 151 23.01 2.30 8.38
N ILE A 152 22.98 3.20 9.36
CA ILE A 152 22.95 4.66 9.13
C ILE A 152 24.25 5.13 8.48
N GLU A 153 25.40 4.63 8.91
CA GLU A 153 26.69 4.96 8.29
C GLU A 153 26.75 4.49 6.84
N ALA A 154 26.35 3.24 6.57
CA ALA A 154 26.25 2.71 5.21
C ALA A 154 25.30 3.54 4.35
N PHE A 155 24.16 3.96 4.90
CA PHE A 155 23.22 4.86 4.22
C PHE A 155 23.87 6.21 3.88
N ALA A 156 24.63 6.82 4.79
CA ALA A 156 25.31 8.08 4.53
C ALA A 156 26.35 7.96 3.40
N VAL A 157 27.16 6.89 3.40
CA VAL A 157 28.13 6.61 2.33
C VAL A 157 27.42 6.44 0.98
N ASN A 158 26.40 5.57 0.91
CA ASN A 158 25.62 5.34 -0.31
C ASN A 158 24.95 6.63 -0.82
N THR A 159 24.48 7.47 0.10
CA THR A 159 23.85 8.75 -0.23
C THR A 159 24.86 9.72 -0.84
N MET A 160 26.09 9.80 -0.31
CA MET A 160 27.15 10.62 -0.88
C MET A 160 27.58 10.15 -2.26
N GLU A 161 27.66 8.84 -2.49
CA GLU A 161 27.92 8.28 -3.82
C GLU A 161 26.81 8.64 -4.81
N TYR A 162 25.55 8.52 -4.39
CA TYR A 162 24.41 8.91 -5.22
C TYR A 162 24.42 10.40 -5.56
N VAL A 163 24.67 11.30 -4.60
CA VAL A 163 24.75 12.76 -4.85
C VAL A 163 25.90 13.08 -5.82
N ARG A 164 27.06 12.43 -5.70
CA ARG A 164 28.17 12.63 -6.64
C ARG A 164 27.81 12.15 -8.06
N GLY A 165 27.02 11.09 -8.17
CA GLY A 165 26.53 10.60 -9.44
C GLY A 165 25.45 11.49 -10.05
N GLU A 166 24.36 11.73 -9.32
CA GLU A 166 23.09 12.26 -9.81
C GLU A 166 22.79 13.70 -9.39
N GLY A 167 23.73 14.38 -8.73
CA GLY A 167 23.51 15.73 -8.21
C GLY A 167 22.97 16.72 -9.25
N ARG A 168 23.36 16.59 -10.52
CA ARG A 168 22.85 17.47 -11.60
C ARG A 168 21.40 17.18 -11.99
N LEU A 169 20.97 15.92 -12.05
CA LEU A 169 19.56 15.60 -12.30
C LEU A 169 18.70 16.10 -11.13
N LEU A 170 19.16 15.88 -9.91
CA LEU A 170 18.44 16.25 -8.69
C LEU A 170 18.35 17.78 -8.46
N ILE A 171 19.42 18.53 -8.75
CA ILE A 171 19.52 19.96 -8.43
C ILE A 171 19.16 20.82 -9.64
N GLU A 172 19.57 20.41 -10.85
CA GLU A 172 19.44 21.21 -12.08
C GLU A 172 18.36 20.67 -13.03
N GLY A 173 17.70 19.54 -12.72
CA GLY A 173 16.73 18.88 -13.63
C GLY A 173 17.37 18.33 -14.90
N VAL A 174 18.70 18.28 -14.98
CA VAL A 174 19.41 17.94 -16.22
C VAL A 174 19.20 16.46 -16.55
N GLY A 175 18.53 16.20 -17.68
CA GLY A 175 18.27 14.86 -18.19
C GLY A 175 16.80 14.42 -18.06
N VAL A 176 15.93 15.24 -17.48
CA VAL A 176 14.48 14.99 -17.54
C VAL A 176 14.00 15.13 -18.99
N PRO A 177 13.33 14.12 -19.56
CA PRO A 177 12.92 14.17 -20.95
C PRO A 177 11.70 15.06 -21.15
N GLU A 178 11.48 15.50 -22.38
CA GLU A 178 10.23 16.14 -22.78
C GLU A 178 9.11 15.12 -22.93
N ILE A 179 7.94 15.45 -22.40
CA ILE A 179 6.72 14.65 -22.50
C ILE A 179 5.58 15.53 -23.02
N ARG A 180 4.63 14.91 -23.72
CA ARG A 180 3.44 15.57 -24.27
C ARG A 180 2.45 15.99 -23.18
N THR A 181 2.41 15.27 -22.07
CA THR A 181 1.47 15.52 -20.98
C THR A 181 1.89 16.74 -20.15
N SER A 182 1.09 17.80 -20.19
CA SER A 182 1.35 19.01 -19.39
C SER A 182 0.98 18.82 -17.91
N MET A 183 1.96 19.07 -17.04
CA MET A 183 1.83 19.05 -15.57
C MET A 183 1.94 20.46 -14.93
N GLU A 184 2.31 21.48 -15.72
CA GLU A 184 2.56 22.85 -15.25
C GLU A 184 1.34 23.44 -14.52
N GLY A 185 1.55 23.86 -13.26
CA GLY A 185 0.51 24.45 -12.42
C GLY A 185 -0.65 23.50 -12.10
N ARG A 186 -0.44 22.18 -12.25
CA ARG A 186 -1.46 21.16 -11.97
C ARG A 186 -1.06 20.29 -10.78
N HIS A 187 -2.06 19.69 -10.17
CA HIS A 187 -1.84 18.59 -9.25
C HIS A 187 -1.49 17.32 -10.03
N VAL A 188 -0.56 16.53 -9.50
CA VAL A 188 -0.17 15.22 -10.03
C VAL A 188 -0.44 14.17 -8.97
N LEU A 189 -1.14 13.09 -9.34
CA LEU A 189 -1.39 11.94 -8.48
C LEU A 189 -0.53 10.77 -8.95
N ILE A 190 0.52 10.47 -8.20
CA ILE A 190 1.44 9.37 -8.45
C ILE A 190 0.95 8.14 -7.69
N VAL A 191 0.66 7.07 -8.42
CA VAL A 191 0.19 5.80 -7.86
C VAL A 191 1.25 4.73 -8.03
N VAL A 192 1.73 4.18 -6.92
CA VAL A 192 2.57 2.98 -6.87
C VAL A 192 1.80 1.83 -6.23
N ARG A 193 2.22 0.59 -6.53
CA ARG A 193 1.62 -0.62 -5.94
C ARG A 193 2.24 -0.95 -4.57
N GLY A 194 2.07 -0.07 -3.59
CA GLY A 194 2.55 -0.29 -2.21
C GLY A 194 1.53 -0.90 -1.26
N TYR A 195 1.66 -0.64 0.05
CA TYR A 195 0.65 -1.05 1.02
C TYR A 195 -0.60 -0.17 0.95
N HIS A 196 -1.78 -0.77 1.12
CA HIS A 196 -3.07 -0.09 1.18
C HIS A 196 -3.44 0.83 -0.02
N TYR A 197 -2.74 0.71 -1.16
CA TYR A 197 -2.98 1.56 -2.33
C TYR A 197 -4.44 1.53 -2.83
N LYS A 198 -5.13 0.39 -2.72
CA LYS A 198 -6.52 0.26 -3.17
C LYS A 198 -7.45 1.10 -2.31
N GLU A 199 -7.26 1.04 -1.00
CA GLU A 199 -7.99 1.81 -0.01
C GLU A 199 -7.69 3.31 -0.16
N ASP A 200 -6.43 3.66 -0.41
CA ASP A 200 -6.01 5.05 -0.61
C ASP A 200 -6.62 5.65 -1.89
N ILE A 201 -6.56 4.94 -3.04
CA ILE A 201 -7.22 5.39 -4.29
C ILE A 201 -8.72 5.57 -4.07
N ALA A 202 -9.37 4.63 -3.38
CA ALA A 202 -10.80 4.71 -3.08
C ALA A 202 -11.14 5.95 -2.22
N THR A 203 -10.27 6.27 -1.26
CA THR A 203 -10.44 7.43 -0.38
C THR A 203 -10.24 8.76 -1.13
N LEU A 204 -9.36 8.77 -2.15
CA LEU A 204 -9.09 9.94 -2.97
C LEU A 204 -10.12 10.19 -4.09
N ARG A 205 -11.15 9.35 -4.25
CA ARG A 205 -12.19 9.54 -5.29
C ARG A 205 -12.76 10.96 -5.36
N PRO A 206 -13.13 11.62 -4.23
CA PRO A 206 -13.62 13.00 -4.26
C PRO A 206 -12.58 13.98 -4.78
N TYR A 207 -11.34 13.84 -4.34
CA TYR A 207 -10.20 14.66 -4.76
C TYR A 207 -9.94 14.53 -6.27
N ILE A 208 -9.89 13.29 -6.79
CA ILE A 208 -9.68 13.02 -8.23
C ILE A 208 -10.81 13.66 -9.05
N ARG A 209 -12.06 13.59 -8.58
CA ARG A 209 -13.22 14.14 -9.28
C ARG A 209 -13.22 15.67 -9.32
N GLU A 210 -12.85 16.33 -8.22
CA GLU A 210 -12.86 17.79 -8.11
C GLU A 210 -11.65 18.42 -8.80
N TYR A 211 -10.45 17.96 -8.49
CA TYR A 211 -9.21 18.59 -8.97
C TYR A 211 -8.74 18.09 -10.33
N ARG A 212 -9.21 16.91 -10.78
CA ARG A 212 -8.77 16.26 -12.02
C ARG A 212 -7.24 16.31 -12.19
N PRO A 213 -6.48 15.78 -11.21
CA PRO A 213 -5.02 15.76 -11.26
C PRO A 213 -4.54 14.94 -12.46
N VAL A 214 -3.30 15.18 -12.90
CA VAL A 214 -2.62 14.29 -13.83
C VAL A 214 -2.38 12.96 -13.13
N LEU A 215 -2.87 11.86 -13.70
CA LEU A 215 -2.75 10.52 -13.13
C LEU A 215 -1.49 9.85 -13.66
N VAL A 216 -0.53 9.61 -12.77
CA VAL A 216 0.74 8.94 -13.11
C VAL A 216 0.75 7.57 -12.46
N GLY A 217 0.76 6.52 -13.28
CA GLY A 217 0.91 5.14 -12.81
C GLY A 217 2.37 4.72 -12.83
N VAL A 218 2.92 4.31 -11.68
CA VAL A 218 4.30 3.83 -11.60
C VAL A 218 4.31 2.31 -11.54
N ASP A 219 4.90 1.68 -12.54
CA ASP A 219 4.91 0.23 -12.74
C ASP A 219 3.50 -0.37 -12.50
N GLY A 220 3.34 -1.31 -11.57
CA GLY A 220 2.04 -1.93 -11.24
C GLY A 220 0.99 -0.95 -10.68
N GLY A 221 1.34 0.30 -10.40
CA GLY A 221 0.40 1.37 -10.08
C GLY A 221 -0.47 1.80 -11.26
N ALA A 222 0.00 1.61 -12.50
CA ALA A 222 -0.82 1.81 -13.70
C ALA A 222 -1.99 0.82 -13.76
N ASP A 223 -1.73 -0.45 -13.42
CA ASP A 223 -2.76 -1.47 -13.29
C ASP A 223 -3.75 -1.13 -12.16
N ALA A 224 -3.24 -0.60 -11.04
CA ALA A 224 -4.07 -0.18 -9.92
C ALA A 224 -5.05 0.95 -10.28
N LEU A 225 -4.60 1.94 -11.07
CA LEU A 225 -5.46 3.00 -11.59
C LEU A 225 -6.57 2.41 -12.48
N LEU A 226 -6.21 1.53 -13.42
CA LEU A 226 -7.17 0.90 -14.32
C LEU A 226 -8.19 0.02 -13.60
N ASP A 227 -7.75 -0.75 -12.60
CA ASP A 227 -8.62 -1.56 -11.75
C ASP A 227 -9.59 -0.68 -10.94
N ALA A 228 -9.18 0.53 -10.58
CA ALA A 228 -10.03 1.51 -9.91
C ALA A 228 -10.95 2.30 -10.86
N GLY A 229 -10.87 2.05 -12.18
CA GLY A 229 -11.68 2.71 -13.20
C GLY A 229 -11.11 4.03 -13.69
N TYR A 230 -9.82 4.30 -13.44
CA TYR A 230 -9.12 5.50 -13.87
C TYR A 230 -8.10 5.17 -14.96
N GLN A 231 -8.13 5.90 -16.06
CA GLN A 231 -7.10 5.79 -17.10
C GLN A 231 -5.91 6.68 -16.71
N PRO A 232 -4.67 6.13 -16.62
CA PRO A 232 -3.48 6.94 -16.41
C PRO A 232 -3.26 7.92 -17.58
N ASP A 233 -2.77 9.11 -17.27
CA ASP A 233 -2.28 10.07 -18.26
C ASP A 233 -0.84 9.70 -18.67
N VAL A 234 -0.02 9.33 -17.68
CA VAL A 234 1.38 8.91 -17.86
C VAL A 234 1.63 7.60 -17.13
N ILE A 235 2.44 6.72 -17.70
CA ILE A 235 2.95 5.50 -17.05
C ILE A 235 4.48 5.57 -17.02
N VAL A 236 5.06 5.51 -15.82
CA VAL A 236 6.52 5.54 -15.61
C VAL A 236 6.97 4.19 -15.06
N GLY A 237 8.04 3.60 -15.58
CA GLY A 237 8.48 2.30 -15.08
C GLY A 237 9.57 1.60 -15.88
N ASP A 238 10.07 0.49 -15.31
CA ASP A 238 10.92 -0.45 -16.04
C ASP A 238 10.11 -1.36 -16.98
N PHE A 239 8.79 -1.40 -16.76
CA PHE A 239 7.79 -2.16 -17.52
C PHE A 239 7.94 -3.68 -17.45
N ASP A 240 8.70 -4.20 -16.50
CA ASP A 240 8.82 -5.65 -16.28
C ASP A 240 7.52 -6.20 -15.70
N SER A 241 6.89 -5.43 -14.81
CA SER A 241 5.73 -5.86 -14.02
C SER A 241 4.37 -5.28 -14.46
N VAL A 242 4.35 -4.47 -15.52
CA VAL A 242 3.15 -3.76 -16.02
C VAL A 242 2.35 -4.64 -16.98
N SER A 243 1.03 -4.72 -16.83
CA SER A 243 0.21 -5.51 -17.75
C SER A 243 0.19 -4.93 -19.17
N THR A 244 -0.02 -5.79 -20.17
CA THR A 244 -0.24 -5.35 -21.57
C THR A 244 -1.44 -4.42 -21.69
N LYS A 245 -2.50 -4.63 -20.88
CA LYS A 245 -3.67 -3.75 -20.82
C LYS A 245 -3.26 -2.34 -20.39
N ALA A 246 -2.39 -2.21 -19.39
CA ALA A 246 -1.88 -0.92 -18.95
C ALA A 246 -1.00 -0.25 -20.02
N LEU A 247 -0.04 -0.97 -20.61
CA LEU A 247 0.83 -0.41 -21.65
C LEU A 247 0.09 0.01 -22.93
N THR A 248 -1.11 -0.53 -23.17
CA THR A 248 -1.92 -0.25 -24.36
C THR A 248 -3.12 0.66 -24.08
N CYS A 249 -3.27 1.18 -22.85
CA CYS A 249 -4.46 1.94 -22.44
C CYS A 249 -4.54 3.35 -23.06
N GLY A 250 -3.47 3.83 -23.71
CA GLY A 250 -3.40 5.14 -24.33
C GLY A 250 -2.71 6.22 -23.49
N ALA A 251 -2.18 5.86 -22.32
CA ALA A 251 -1.29 6.71 -21.53
C ALA A 251 0.02 6.99 -22.28
N GLU A 252 0.64 8.13 -21.99
CA GLU A 252 2.01 8.41 -22.41
C GLU A 252 2.99 7.54 -21.61
N LEU A 253 3.90 6.86 -22.30
CA LEU A 253 4.81 5.90 -21.68
C LEU A 253 6.19 6.53 -21.48
N VAL A 254 6.70 6.48 -20.26
CA VAL A 254 8.06 6.91 -19.91
C VAL A 254 8.82 5.70 -19.37
N VAL A 255 9.75 5.18 -20.16
CA VAL A 255 10.59 4.05 -19.78
C VAL A 255 11.73 4.55 -18.91
N HIS A 256 11.78 4.05 -17.68
CA HIS A 256 12.94 4.20 -16.81
C HIS A 256 14.10 3.39 -17.39
N ALA A 257 15.17 4.09 -17.76
CA ALA A 257 16.39 3.50 -18.28
C ALA A 257 17.54 3.61 -17.29
N TYR A 258 18.48 2.67 -17.38
CA TYR A 258 19.76 2.77 -16.71
C TYR A 258 20.56 3.97 -17.24
N ARG A 259 21.56 4.42 -16.47
CA ARG A 259 22.46 5.54 -16.84
C ARG A 259 23.12 5.40 -18.20
N ASP A 260 23.43 4.18 -18.60
CA ASP A 260 24.05 3.87 -19.89
C ASP A 260 23.05 3.90 -21.06
N GLY A 261 21.80 4.30 -20.80
CA GLY A 261 20.72 4.40 -21.77
C GLY A 261 20.04 3.06 -22.06
N ARG A 262 20.48 1.95 -21.44
CA ARG A 262 19.80 0.67 -21.61
C ARG A 262 18.42 0.72 -20.97
N ALA A 263 17.42 0.38 -21.76
CA ALA A 263 16.01 0.45 -21.39
C ALA A 263 15.32 -0.89 -21.74
N PRO A 264 15.43 -1.94 -20.92
CA PRO A 264 14.84 -3.25 -21.22
C PRO A 264 13.33 -3.17 -21.50
N GLY A 265 12.61 -2.32 -20.76
CA GLY A 265 11.19 -2.05 -20.98
C GLY A 265 10.84 -1.51 -22.36
N LEU A 266 11.78 -0.87 -23.06
CA LEU A 266 11.54 -0.29 -24.39
C LEU A 266 11.28 -1.35 -25.45
N GLU A 267 11.98 -2.50 -25.39
CA GLU A 267 11.76 -3.59 -26.34
C GLU A 267 10.33 -4.13 -26.24
N ARG A 268 9.83 -4.29 -25.01
CA ARG A 268 8.45 -4.69 -24.73
C ARG A 268 7.43 -3.69 -25.28
N VAL A 269 7.70 -2.39 -25.15
CA VAL A 269 6.85 -1.33 -25.68
C VAL A 269 6.77 -1.39 -27.21
N HIS A 270 7.91 -1.55 -27.89
CA HIS A 270 7.96 -1.65 -29.34
C HIS A 270 7.26 -2.91 -29.87
N GLN A 271 7.40 -4.06 -29.18
CA GLN A 271 6.69 -5.30 -29.54
C GLN A 271 5.16 -5.14 -29.47
N LEU A 272 4.66 -4.21 -28.64
CA LEU A 272 3.24 -3.87 -28.54
C LEU A 272 2.80 -2.77 -29.53
N GLY A 273 3.69 -2.33 -30.44
CA GLY A 273 3.41 -1.28 -31.42
C GLY A 273 3.17 0.09 -30.79
N ARG A 274 3.80 0.34 -29.62
CA ARG A 274 3.71 1.60 -28.89
C ARG A 274 5.04 2.33 -28.95
N GLU A 275 5.00 3.64 -28.68
CA GLU A 275 6.17 4.49 -28.51
C GLU A 275 6.30 4.87 -27.04
N ALA A 276 7.53 5.09 -26.58
CA ALA A 276 7.80 5.59 -25.25
C ALA A 276 8.97 6.57 -25.24
N VAL A 277 8.92 7.50 -24.29
CA VAL A 277 10.00 8.41 -23.98
C VAL A 277 10.96 7.71 -23.01
N ILE A 278 12.26 7.84 -23.23
CA ILE A 278 13.27 7.22 -22.36
C ILE A 278 13.69 8.26 -21.31
N PHE A 279 13.65 7.90 -20.03
CA PHE A 279 14.21 8.69 -18.94
C PHE A 279 15.40 7.94 -18.31
N PRO A 280 16.65 8.28 -18.69
CA PRO A 280 17.86 7.70 -18.10
C PRO A 280 18.16 8.36 -16.75
N ALA A 281 17.90 7.65 -15.66
CA ALA A 281 18.15 8.13 -14.31
C ALA A 281 18.45 6.94 -13.40
N THR A 282 19.29 7.11 -12.37
CA THR A 282 19.33 6.12 -11.28
C THR A 282 18.29 6.43 -10.22
N GLY A 283 17.75 5.38 -9.63
CA GLY A 283 16.80 5.48 -8.54
C GLY A 283 15.70 4.45 -8.73
N THR A 284 14.62 4.60 -7.98
CA THR A 284 13.41 3.79 -8.22
C THR A 284 12.52 4.48 -9.27
N SER A 285 11.67 3.71 -9.95
CA SER A 285 10.68 4.27 -10.88
C SER A 285 9.74 5.29 -10.20
N GLU A 286 9.52 5.15 -8.89
CA GLU A 286 8.76 6.09 -8.06
C GLU A 286 9.46 7.44 -7.96
N ASP A 287 10.76 7.43 -7.66
CA ASP A 287 11.58 8.65 -7.58
C ASP A 287 11.59 9.39 -8.92
N ILE A 288 11.72 8.65 -10.02
CA ILE A 288 11.75 9.20 -11.37
C ILE A 288 10.43 9.84 -11.75
N ALA A 289 9.30 9.23 -11.37
CA ALA A 289 7.99 9.82 -11.57
C ALA A 289 7.83 11.13 -10.78
N MET A 290 8.37 11.19 -9.56
CA MET A 290 8.36 12.40 -8.75
C MET A 290 9.24 13.51 -9.34
N LEU A 291 10.46 13.19 -9.77
CA LEU A 291 11.37 14.13 -10.41
C LEU A 291 10.80 14.65 -11.73
N LEU A 292 10.20 13.78 -12.54
CA LEU A 292 9.51 14.17 -13.77
C LEU A 292 8.38 15.16 -13.47
N ALA A 293 7.55 14.86 -12.47
CA ALA A 293 6.43 15.73 -12.10
C ALA A 293 6.89 17.11 -11.61
N ASP A 294 7.95 17.16 -10.79
CA ASP A 294 8.49 18.42 -10.28
C ASP A 294 9.11 19.27 -11.39
N ASP A 295 9.91 18.67 -12.28
CA ASP A 295 10.53 19.35 -13.44
C ASP A 295 9.48 19.88 -14.42
N LYS A 296 8.39 19.13 -14.65
CA LYS A 296 7.26 19.57 -15.49
C LYS A 296 6.30 20.53 -14.80
N GLY A 297 6.71 21.11 -13.67
CA GLY A 297 6.03 22.24 -13.03
C GLY A 297 4.78 21.87 -12.24
N ALA A 298 4.69 20.65 -11.71
CA ALA A 298 3.59 20.28 -10.83
C ALA A 298 3.50 21.25 -9.63
N GLU A 299 2.28 21.71 -9.33
CA GLU A 299 2.01 22.57 -8.17
C GLU A 299 1.99 21.74 -6.87
N LEU A 300 1.42 20.54 -6.96
CA LEU A 300 1.28 19.60 -5.85
C LEU A 300 1.42 18.17 -6.37
N ILE A 301 2.25 17.37 -5.71
CA ILE A 301 2.45 15.96 -5.99
C ILE A 301 1.82 15.16 -4.85
N VAL A 302 0.74 14.44 -5.16
CA VAL A 302 0.08 13.50 -4.24
C VAL A 302 0.59 12.11 -4.51
N ALA A 303 1.13 11.45 -3.50
CA ALA A 303 1.72 10.13 -3.66
C ALA A 303 0.89 9.05 -2.93
N VAL A 304 0.55 7.97 -3.64
CA VAL A 304 -0.32 6.88 -3.17
C VAL A 304 0.47 5.58 -3.13
N GLY A 305 0.40 4.88 -1.99
CA GLY A 305 1.12 3.63 -1.78
C GLY A 305 2.62 3.81 -1.58
N THR A 306 3.08 5.04 -1.33
CA THR A 306 4.51 5.32 -1.10
C THR A 306 4.99 4.78 0.23
N HIS A 307 6.26 4.40 0.29
CA HIS A 307 6.92 3.89 1.49
C HIS A 307 7.75 5.01 2.10
N GLY A 308 7.75 5.14 3.42
CA GLY A 308 8.31 6.34 4.05
C GLY A 308 8.69 6.24 5.51
N THR A 309 8.61 5.05 6.11
CA THR A 309 9.10 4.85 7.48
C THR A 309 10.57 4.45 7.47
N LEU A 310 11.27 4.74 8.57
CA LEU A 310 12.65 4.29 8.76
C LEU A 310 12.76 2.76 8.70
N GLU A 311 11.76 2.05 9.20
CA GLU A 311 11.67 0.58 9.15
C GLU A 311 11.58 0.08 7.71
N GLU A 312 10.68 0.64 6.88
CA GLU A 312 10.60 0.30 5.45
C GLU A 312 11.86 0.71 4.67
N PHE A 313 12.54 1.76 5.14
CA PHE A 313 13.84 2.19 4.64
C PHE A 313 14.90 1.14 4.92
N LEU A 314 15.00 0.64 6.15
CA LEU A 314 16.05 -0.30 6.57
C LEU A 314 15.79 -1.74 6.09
N ASP A 315 14.52 -2.14 6.02
CA ASP A 315 14.14 -3.49 5.61
C ASP A 315 14.49 -3.76 4.15
N LYS A 316 14.40 -2.74 3.30
CA LYS A 316 14.66 -2.85 1.86
C LYS A 316 16.14 -2.98 1.50
N GLY A 317 17.10 -2.63 2.36
CA GLY A 317 18.54 -2.86 2.15
C GLY A 317 19.11 -2.52 0.75
N ARG A 318 18.47 -1.59 0.02
CA ARG A 318 18.62 -1.46 -1.45
C ARG A 318 19.44 -0.22 -1.86
N PRO A 319 20.19 -0.28 -2.98
CA PRO A 319 20.88 0.89 -3.54
C PRO A 319 19.95 2.07 -3.94
N GLY A 320 18.63 1.85 -4.05
CA GLY A 320 17.64 2.91 -4.31
C GLY A 320 17.16 3.69 -3.06
N MET A 321 17.73 3.45 -1.88
CA MET A 321 17.31 4.15 -0.65
C MET A 321 17.73 5.63 -0.63
N ALA A 322 18.95 5.90 -1.09
CA ALA A 322 19.48 7.26 -1.19
C ALA A 322 18.65 8.12 -2.15
N SER A 323 18.26 7.57 -3.30
CA SER A 323 17.46 8.27 -4.31
C SER A 323 16.11 8.68 -3.77
N THR A 324 15.38 7.77 -3.11
CA THR A 324 14.07 8.07 -2.54
C THR A 324 14.15 9.11 -1.43
N PHE A 325 15.14 9.01 -0.53
CA PHE A 325 15.31 10.00 0.53
C PHE A 325 15.57 11.40 -0.03
N LEU A 326 16.54 11.52 -0.94
CA LEU A 326 16.95 12.81 -1.51
C LEU A 326 15.85 13.41 -2.40
N THR A 327 15.20 12.59 -3.22
CA THR A 327 14.09 13.04 -4.06
C THR A 327 13.00 13.66 -3.21
N ARG A 328 12.56 12.97 -2.14
CA ARG A 328 11.55 13.50 -1.21
C ARG A 328 12.01 14.73 -0.44
N LEU A 329 13.30 14.86 -0.13
CA LEU A 329 13.86 16.06 0.50
C LEU A 329 13.76 17.27 -0.43
N ILE A 330 14.06 17.09 -1.72
CA ILE A 330 14.06 18.14 -2.75
C ILE A 330 12.63 18.61 -3.04
N ILE A 331 11.73 17.67 -3.28
CA ILE A 331 10.32 17.99 -3.64
C ILE A 331 9.42 18.20 -2.42
N GLY A 332 9.97 18.12 -1.20
CA GLY A 332 9.20 18.00 0.04
C GLY A 332 8.20 19.14 0.30
N SER A 333 8.43 20.33 -0.28
CA SER A 333 7.48 21.46 -0.21
C SER A 333 6.22 21.26 -1.06
N LYS A 334 6.28 20.40 -2.08
CA LYS A 334 5.19 20.10 -3.01
C LYS A 334 4.64 18.67 -2.86
N LEU A 335 5.23 17.84 -2.01
CA LEU A 335 4.86 16.43 -1.86
C LEU A 335 3.92 16.22 -0.67
N ILE A 336 2.81 15.52 -0.91
CA ILE A 336 1.88 15.10 0.14
C ILE A 336 1.49 13.63 -0.04
N ASP A 337 1.39 12.90 1.07
CA ASP A 337 0.89 11.52 1.07
C ASP A 337 -0.64 11.49 0.91
N ALA A 338 -1.16 10.47 0.22
CA ALA A 338 -2.59 10.21 0.07
C ALA A 338 -3.37 10.27 1.39
N LYS A 339 -2.79 9.75 2.48
CA LYS A 339 -3.37 9.81 3.82
C LYS A 339 -3.48 11.26 4.33
N GLY A 340 -2.50 12.10 4.03
CA GLY A 340 -2.54 13.53 4.33
C GLY A 340 -3.67 14.24 3.60
N VAL A 341 -3.81 13.98 2.30
CA VAL A 341 -4.91 14.55 1.48
C VAL A 341 -6.27 14.11 2.00
N SER A 342 -6.46 12.82 2.28
CA SER A 342 -7.74 12.31 2.77
C SER A 342 -8.18 12.90 4.12
N ARG A 343 -7.24 13.24 5.01
CA ARG A 343 -7.53 13.82 6.32
C ARG A 343 -7.87 15.31 6.24
N LEU A 344 -7.22 16.04 5.32
CA LEU A 344 -7.39 17.48 5.15
C LEU A 344 -8.57 17.82 4.23
N TYR A 345 -8.89 16.94 3.30
CA TYR A 345 -9.93 17.18 2.32
C TYR A 345 -11.29 16.66 2.85
N ARG A 346 -12.12 17.59 3.33
CA ARG A 346 -13.56 17.35 3.55
C ARG A 346 -14.33 17.85 2.34
N SER A 347 -15.26 17.03 1.86
CA SER A 347 -16.15 17.32 0.71
C SER A 347 -16.67 18.76 0.77
N ARG A 348 -16.32 19.58 -0.23
CA ARG A 348 -16.98 20.87 -0.43
C ARG A 348 -18.40 20.65 -0.98
N ILE A 349 -19.33 21.53 -0.63
CA ILE A 349 -20.69 21.50 -1.16
C ILE A 349 -20.60 21.70 -2.68
N THR A 350 -21.11 20.74 -3.45
CA THR A 350 -21.01 20.78 -4.91
C THR A 350 -21.93 21.87 -5.49
N THR A 351 -21.54 22.51 -6.59
CA THR A 351 -22.34 23.55 -7.27
C THR A 351 -23.80 23.12 -7.55
N PRO A 352 -24.10 21.86 -7.91
CA PRO A 352 -25.48 21.39 -8.06
C PRO A 352 -26.27 21.40 -6.75
N GLN A 353 -25.64 21.12 -5.61
CA GLN A 353 -26.29 21.21 -4.30
C GLN A 353 -26.59 22.66 -3.93
N LEU A 354 -25.69 23.58 -4.26
CA LEU A 354 -25.95 25.03 -4.12
C LEU A 354 -27.08 25.48 -5.04
N LEU A 355 -27.09 25.05 -6.31
CA LEU A 355 -28.17 25.33 -7.25
C LEU A 355 -29.50 24.77 -6.78
N LEU A 356 -29.53 23.51 -6.29
CA LEU A 356 -30.72 22.90 -5.72
C LEU A 356 -31.22 23.70 -4.52
N LEU A 357 -30.32 24.17 -3.66
CA LEU A 357 -30.66 25.00 -2.49
C LEU A 357 -31.23 26.35 -2.93
N VAL A 358 -30.64 27.01 -3.93
CA VAL A 358 -31.14 28.26 -4.51
C VAL A 358 -32.51 28.04 -5.16
N ILE A 359 -32.69 26.97 -5.95
CA ILE A 359 -33.96 26.63 -6.59
C ILE A 359 -35.02 26.37 -5.52
N THR A 360 -34.69 25.61 -4.47
CA THR A 360 -35.60 25.33 -3.36
C THR A 360 -36.00 26.62 -2.65
N ALA A 361 -35.05 27.53 -2.41
CA ALA A 361 -35.33 28.84 -1.82
C ALA A 361 -36.22 29.70 -2.72
N LEU A 362 -35.97 29.72 -4.05
CA LEU A 362 -36.80 30.46 -5.01
C LEU A 362 -38.21 29.89 -5.12
N ILE A 363 -38.37 28.57 -5.17
CA ILE A 363 -39.67 27.90 -5.15
C ILE A 363 -40.41 28.25 -3.86
N THR A 364 -39.73 28.15 -2.71
CA THR A 364 -40.32 28.48 -1.40
C THR A 364 -40.77 29.94 -1.34
N MET A 365 -39.95 30.87 -1.84
CA MET A 365 -40.29 32.29 -1.95
C MET A 365 -41.49 32.50 -2.88
N GLY A 366 -41.51 31.84 -4.05
CA GLY A 366 -42.62 31.91 -4.99
C GLY A 366 -43.94 31.43 -4.38
N VAL A 367 -43.92 30.29 -3.68
CA VAL A 367 -45.07 29.77 -2.94
C VAL A 367 -45.52 30.76 -1.86
N ALA A 368 -44.59 31.28 -1.06
CA ALA A 368 -44.91 32.24 0.00
C ALA A 368 -45.54 33.54 -0.55
N LEU A 369 -45.03 34.06 -1.66
CA LEU A 369 -45.60 35.24 -2.33
C LEU A 369 -47.01 34.96 -2.90
N SER A 370 -47.25 33.76 -3.45
CA SER A 370 -48.56 33.40 -4.00
C SER A 370 -49.67 33.29 -2.95
N LEU A 371 -49.32 32.85 -1.74
CA LEU A 371 -50.23 32.70 -0.60
C LEU A 371 -50.38 33.99 0.22
N SER A 372 -49.48 34.96 0.06
CA SER A 372 -49.49 36.22 0.80
C SER A 372 -50.40 37.27 0.12
N PRO A 373 -51.32 37.91 0.85
CA PRO A 373 -52.17 38.99 0.33
C PRO A 373 -51.38 40.18 -0.24
N ILE A 374 -50.19 40.45 0.30
CA ILE A 374 -49.29 41.51 -0.19
C ILE A 374 -48.51 41.04 -1.43
N GLY A 375 -48.19 39.75 -1.51
CA GLY A 375 -47.43 39.18 -2.63
C GLY A 375 -48.21 39.21 -3.95
N GLN A 376 -49.53 39.01 -3.90
CA GLN A 376 -50.38 39.15 -5.09
C GLN A 376 -50.37 40.57 -5.67
N THR A 377 -50.28 41.59 -4.82
CA THR A 377 -50.19 43.00 -5.25
C THR A 377 -48.88 43.31 -5.97
N TRP A 378 -47.76 42.77 -5.49
CA TRP A 378 -46.44 42.92 -6.12
C TRP A 378 -46.31 42.11 -7.41
N LEU A 379 -46.85 40.89 -7.47
CA LEU A 379 -46.83 40.04 -8.66
C LEU A 379 -47.62 40.67 -9.82
N ASN A 380 -48.79 41.24 -9.52
CA ASN A 380 -49.59 41.95 -10.52
C ASN A 380 -48.85 43.20 -11.05
N GLY A 381 -48.21 43.98 -10.15
CA GLY A 381 -47.40 45.13 -10.57
C GLY A 381 -46.18 44.75 -11.43
N LEU A 382 -45.56 43.59 -11.17
CA LEU A 382 -44.45 43.08 -11.97
C LEU A 382 -44.91 42.59 -13.35
N GLN A 383 -46.08 41.94 -13.43
CA GLN A 383 -46.71 41.57 -14.70
C GLN A 383 -47.08 42.79 -15.53
N ASP A 384 -47.63 43.83 -14.90
CA ASP A 384 -47.98 45.08 -15.58
C ASP A 384 -46.74 45.80 -16.11
N ALA A 385 -45.66 45.85 -15.32
CA ALA A 385 -44.37 46.42 -15.76
C ALA A 385 -43.71 45.59 -16.87
N TRP A 386 -43.77 44.26 -16.80
CA TRP A 386 -43.23 43.37 -17.84
C TRP A 386 -44.03 43.49 -19.14
N ASN A 387 -45.36 43.53 -19.06
CA ASN A 387 -46.22 43.75 -20.21
C ASN A 387 -45.97 45.15 -20.80
N ALA A 388 -45.81 46.19 -19.98
CA ALA A 388 -45.45 47.52 -20.44
C ALA A 388 -44.07 47.56 -21.12
N PHE A 389 -43.09 46.81 -20.60
CA PHE A 389 -41.77 46.67 -21.20
C PHE A 389 -41.81 45.92 -22.54
N ILE A 390 -42.55 44.82 -22.63
CA ILE A 390 -42.76 44.07 -23.89
C ILE A 390 -43.49 44.96 -24.91
N PHE A 391 -44.52 45.71 -24.50
CA PHE A 391 -45.22 46.64 -25.38
C PHE A 391 -44.32 47.78 -25.87
N TRP A 392 -43.47 48.33 -25.00
CA TRP A 392 -42.46 49.33 -25.37
C TRP A 392 -41.42 48.76 -26.36
N LEU A 393 -40.98 47.52 -26.13
CA LEU A 393 -40.00 46.85 -26.98
C LEU A 393 -40.60 46.49 -28.36
N VAL A 394 -41.86 46.05 -28.41
CA VAL A 394 -42.59 45.80 -29.67
C VAL A 394 -42.86 47.10 -30.43
N GLY A 395 -43.19 48.19 -29.73
CA GLY A 395 -43.37 49.52 -30.33
C GLY A 395 -42.07 50.18 -30.83
N LEU A 396 -40.91 49.63 -30.49
CA LEU A 396 -39.60 50.07 -30.99
C LEU A 396 -39.22 49.40 -32.33
N PHE A 397 -39.90 48.32 -32.70
CA PHE A 397 -39.66 47.56 -33.94
C PHE A 397 -40.81 47.67 -34.97
N SER A 398 -41.76 48.57 -34.74
CA SER A 398 -42.81 49.02 -35.67
C SER A 398 -42.66 50.51 -35.94
#